data_AF-A0A2M8QDN6-F1
#
_entry.id   AF-A0A2M8QDN6-F1
#
_cell.length_a   1.000
_cell.length_b   1.000
_cell.length_c   1.000
_cell.angle_alpha   90.00
_cell.angle_beta   90.00
_cell.angle_gamma   90.00
#
_symmetry.space_group_name_H-M   'P 1'
#
loop_
_entity.id
_entity.type
_entity.pdbx_description
1 polymer ?
#
loop_
_entity_poly.entity_id
_entity_poly.type
_entity_poly.pdbx_seq_one_letter_code
_entity_poly.pdbx_strand_id
1 'polypeptide(L)'
;MNPKLQLALWVAGSFAVGLAAVAAVYRFGGARLRRALVESELGSVFVEVVRFSYYIGLPFGALITGALSVDLLGLGAIAVEDASTLAGFTLRDWMRGSIAAGLATGFVLVVLWLARRSADLPPALFDAQPSALLIVREAAYAEAHWAFYRAPFVLLFQDAYWGATAGFALVAVEWVLARRLRHTPPHANRPHALAATCCMLTSGLLYVTARNLWLMIVAHAAIRRVGERLFTQTAPPAAPYRRAPN
;
A
#
# COMPACT_ATOMS: atom_id res chain seq x y z
N MET A 1 24.22 5.38 -19.18
CA MET A 1 23.67 4.05 -18.78
C MET A 1 22.26 3.93 -19.35
N ASN A 2 21.81 2.74 -19.76
CA ASN A 2 20.45 2.58 -20.31
C ASN A 2 19.40 2.91 -19.23
N PRO A 3 18.44 3.83 -19.47
CA PRO A 3 17.46 4.25 -18.46
C PRO A 3 16.61 3.08 -17.93
N LYS A 4 16.31 2.08 -18.79
CA LYS A 4 15.59 0.86 -18.38
C LYS A 4 16.39 0.04 -17.36
N LEU A 5 17.70 -0.10 -17.60
CA LEU A 5 18.61 -0.81 -16.71
C LEU A 5 18.77 -0.06 -15.38
N GLN A 6 18.92 1.27 -15.44
CA GLN A 6 19.02 2.10 -14.24
C GLN A 6 17.77 1.97 -13.36
N LEU A 7 16.57 2.04 -13.95
CA LEU A 7 15.32 1.86 -13.23
C LEU A 7 15.19 0.44 -12.65
N ALA A 8 15.58 -0.59 -13.40
CA ALA A 8 15.59 -1.97 -12.91
C ALA A 8 16.52 -2.15 -11.71
N LEU A 9 17.70 -1.52 -11.72
CA LEU A 9 18.64 -1.54 -10.59
C LEU A 9 18.07 -0.82 -9.36
N TRP A 10 17.38 0.30 -9.55
CA TRP A 10 16.68 1.00 -8.47
C TRP A 10 15.61 0.12 -7.81
N VAL A 11 14.78 -0.55 -8.62
CA VAL A 11 13.74 -1.45 -8.09
C VAL A 11 14.34 -2.69 -7.42
N ALA A 12 15.37 -3.30 -8.03
CA ALA A 12 16.07 -4.44 -7.43
C ALA A 12 16.76 -4.08 -6.11
N GLY A 13 17.40 -2.90 -6.05
CA GLY A 13 18.02 -2.37 -4.84
C GLY A 13 16.99 -2.10 -3.75
N SER A 14 15.85 -1.48 -4.09
CA SER A 14 14.74 -1.28 -3.15
C SER A 14 14.23 -2.60 -2.58
N PHE A 15 13.95 -3.58 -3.45
CA PHE A 15 13.51 -4.91 -3.04
C PHE A 15 14.51 -5.59 -2.09
N ALA A 16 15.81 -5.52 -2.41
CA ALA A 16 16.86 -6.09 -1.57
C ALA A 16 16.94 -5.38 -0.20
N VAL A 17 16.87 -4.05 -0.17
CA VAL A 17 16.87 -3.25 1.07
C VAL A 17 15.67 -3.58 1.94
N GLY A 18 14.47 -3.69 1.35
CA GLY A 18 13.24 -4.06 2.07
C GLY A 18 13.37 -5.43 2.75
N LEU A 19 13.83 -6.44 2.01
CA LEU A 19 14.04 -7.78 2.56
C LEU A 19 15.16 -7.83 3.59
N ALA A 20 16.27 -7.11 3.36
CA ALA A 20 17.38 -7.03 4.31
C ALA A 20 16.94 -6.38 5.62
N ALA A 21 16.13 -5.32 5.57
CA ALA A 21 15.58 -4.67 6.75
C ALA A 21 14.66 -5.61 7.55
N VAL A 22 13.77 -6.34 6.88
CA VAL A 22 12.91 -7.34 7.54
C VAL A 22 13.76 -8.47 8.16
N ALA A 23 14.76 -8.97 7.43
CA ALA A 23 15.68 -9.98 7.95
C ALA A 23 16.48 -9.46 9.15
N ALA A 24 17.00 -8.24 9.09
CA ALA A 24 17.72 -7.58 10.18
C ALA A 24 16.88 -7.51 11.46
N VAL A 25 15.59 -7.18 11.36
CA VAL A 25 14.71 -7.05 12.55
C VAL A 25 14.23 -8.41 13.09
N TYR A 26 13.84 -9.34 12.20
CA TYR A 26 13.15 -10.56 12.64
C TYR A 26 14.07 -11.79 12.75
N ARG A 27 15.12 -11.88 11.94
CA ARG A 27 16.07 -12.99 11.96
C ARG A 27 17.28 -12.69 12.85
N PHE A 28 17.80 -11.47 12.78
CA PHE A 28 18.99 -11.07 13.55
C PHE A 28 18.65 -10.20 14.77
N GLY A 29 17.55 -9.46 14.70
CA GLY A 29 17.08 -8.60 15.77
C GLY A 29 16.50 -9.41 16.92
N GLY A 30 17.04 -9.23 18.12
CA GLY A 30 16.51 -9.85 19.33
C GLY A 30 15.14 -9.30 19.73
N ALA A 31 14.47 -9.98 20.65
CA ALA A 31 13.18 -9.54 21.20
C ALA A 31 13.23 -8.14 21.85
N ARG A 32 14.40 -7.71 22.33
CA ARG A 32 14.62 -6.36 22.88
C ARG A 32 14.54 -5.27 21.83
N LEU A 33 15.18 -5.46 20.67
CA LEU A 33 15.13 -4.50 19.57
C LEU A 33 13.69 -4.36 19.06
N ARG A 34 13.00 -5.48 18.87
CA ARG A 34 11.59 -5.45 18.43
C ARG A 34 10.69 -4.71 19.41
N ARG A 35 10.85 -4.94 20.71
CA ARG A 35 10.11 -4.19 21.74
C ARG A 35 10.47 -2.71 21.72
N ALA A 36 11.75 -2.36 21.66
CA ALA A 36 12.17 -0.96 21.61
C ALA A 36 11.59 -0.21 20.40
N LEU A 37 11.49 -0.86 19.23
CA LEU A 37 10.91 -0.25 18.03
C LEU A 37 9.38 -0.06 18.11
N VAL A 38 8.69 -0.86 18.91
CA VAL A 38 7.21 -0.85 19.01
C VAL A 38 6.73 -0.04 20.23
N GLU A 39 7.41 -0.14 21.36
CA GLU A 39 6.98 0.40 22.65
C GLU A 39 7.53 1.80 22.92
N SER A 40 8.61 2.23 22.26
CA SER A 40 9.20 3.56 22.42
C SER A 40 8.65 4.56 21.41
N GLU A 41 8.36 5.79 21.83
CA GLU A 41 8.02 6.90 20.92
C GLU A 41 9.13 7.18 19.90
N LEU A 42 10.40 7.15 20.33
CA LEU A 42 11.54 7.31 19.42
C LEU A 42 11.62 6.14 18.43
N GLY A 43 11.27 4.94 18.87
CA GLY A 43 11.21 3.75 18.03
C GLY A 43 10.15 3.87 16.95
N SER A 44 8.94 4.33 17.31
CA SER A 44 7.84 4.50 16.36
C SER A 44 8.12 5.61 15.34
N VAL A 45 8.70 6.74 15.78
CA VAL A 45 9.14 7.82 14.88
C VAL A 45 10.24 7.34 13.94
N PHE A 46 11.24 6.62 14.45
CA PHE A 46 12.32 6.06 13.63
C PHE A 46 11.78 5.11 12.56
N VAL A 47 10.89 4.18 12.94
CA VAL A 47 10.23 3.27 12.00
C VAL A 47 9.46 4.06 10.94
N GLU A 48 8.74 5.10 11.33
CA GLU A 48 7.99 5.92 10.39
C GLU A 48 8.89 6.65 9.39
N VAL A 49 10.00 7.23 9.84
CA VAL A 49 10.99 7.88 8.95
C VAL A 49 11.59 6.87 7.97
N VAL A 50 11.94 5.67 8.45
CA VAL A 50 12.46 4.60 7.58
C VAL A 50 11.40 4.15 6.57
N ARG A 51 10.14 4.01 6.99
CA ARG A 51 9.04 3.65 6.08
C ARG A 51 8.80 4.74 5.05
N PHE A 52 8.71 6.00 5.45
CA PHE A 52 8.58 7.12 4.52
C PHE A 52 9.72 7.14 3.49
N SER A 53 10.96 6.97 3.97
CA SER A 53 12.14 6.93 3.11
C SER A 53 12.10 5.75 2.12
N TYR A 54 11.61 4.59 2.55
CA TYR A 54 11.47 3.41 1.70
C TYR A 54 10.36 3.56 0.66
N TYR A 55 9.14 3.91 1.10
CA TYR A 55 7.94 3.92 0.26
C TYR A 55 7.87 5.15 -0.65
N ILE A 56 8.39 6.30 -0.22
CA ILE A 56 8.33 7.57 -0.96
C ILE A 56 9.73 8.06 -1.34
N GLY A 57 10.69 7.99 -0.42
CA GLY A 57 12.05 8.50 -0.63
C GLY A 57 12.80 7.79 -1.77
N LEU A 58 12.68 6.46 -1.90
CA LEU A 58 13.31 5.71 -2.98
C LEU A 58 12.72 6.05 -4.37
N PRO A 59 11.39 6.02 -4.59
CA PRO A 59 10.81 6.52 -5.84
C PRO A 59 11.20 7.96 -6.14
N PHE A 60 11.26 8.83 -5.12
CA PHE A 60 11.66 10.22 -5.27
C PHE A 60 13.14 10.37 -5.67
N GLY A 61 14.04 9.58 -5.09
CA GLY A 61 15.44 9.53 -5.52
C GLY A 61 15.60 9.06 -6.97
N ALA A 62 14.79 8.07 -7.38
CA ALA A 62 14.76 7.62 -8.78
C ALA A 62 14.23 8.72 -9.73
N LEU A 63 13.29 9.56 -9.30
CA LEU A 63 12.83 10.74 -10.05
C LEU A 63 13.95 11.78 -10.20
N ILE A 64 14.63 12.14 -9.10
CA ILE A 64 15.71 13.15 -9.12
C ILE A 64 16.84 12.73 -10.06
N THR A 65 17.18 11.43 -10.07
CA THR A 65 18.23 10.90 -10.95
C THR A 65 17.78 10.73 -12.41
N GLY A 66 16.52 11.03 -12.73
CA GLY A 66 15.94 10.85 -14.07
C GLY A 66 15.72 9.38 -14.46
N ALA A 67 15.93 8.43 -13.55
CA ALA A 67 15.73 7.00 -13.80
C ALA A 67 14.24 6.65 -13.92
N LEU A 68 13.39 7.38 -13.20
CA LEU A 68 11.94 7.24 -13.19
C LEU A 68 11.31 8.51 -13.77
N SER A 69 10.26 8.36 -14.58
CA SER A 69 9.46 9.50 -15.04
C SER A 69 8.16 9.63 -14.22
N VAL A 70 7.67 10.86 -14.13
CA VAL A 70 6.41 11.22 -13.46
C VAL A 70 5.22 10.47 -14.08
N ASP A 71 5.21 10.31 -15.40
CA ASP A 71 4.17 9.59 -16.12
C ASP A 71 4.11 8.10 -15.73
N LEU A 72 5.27 7.47 -15.50
CA LEU A 72 5.31 6.07 -15.09
C LEU A 72 4.71 5.88 -13.69
N LEU A 73 4.83 6.88 -12.81
CA LEU A 73 4.16 6.86 -11.51
C LEU A 73 2.64 7.09 -11.60
N GLY A 74 2.14 7.64 -12.71
CA GLY A 74 0.74 8.02 -12.86
C GLY A 74 0.42 9.36 -12.20
N LEU A 75 1.40 10.26 -12.12
CA LEU A 75 1.24 11.62 -11.62
C LEU A 75 0.83 12.62 -12.72
N GLY A 76 0.68 12.14 -13.96
CA GLY A 76 0.30 12.96 -15.11
C GLY A 76 1.32 14.05 -15.43
N ALA A 77 0.86 15.13 -16.04
CA ALA A 77 1.68 16.25 -16.47
C ALA A 77 2.01 17.22 -15.33
N ILE A 78 2.28 16.72 -14.11
CA ILE A 78 2.54 17.60 -12.93
C ILE A 78 3.79 18.48 -13.10
N ALA A 79 4.67 18.11 -14.03
CA ALA A 79 5.87 18.86 -14.39
C ALA A 79 5.64 19.93 -15.48
N VAL A 80 4.41 20.03 -16.01
CA VAL A 80 4.02 21.01 -17.02
C VAL A 80 3.19 22.10 -16.34
N GLU A 81 3.65 23.34 -16.38
CA GLU A 81 2.89 24.49 -15.87
C GLU A 81 1.73 24.82 -16.83
N ASP A 82 0.59 24.17 -16.62
CA ASP A 82 -0.66 24.47 -17.32
C ASP A 82 -1.77 24.73 -16.28
N ALA A 83 -2.34 25.94 -16.32
CA ALA A 83 -3.41 26.40 -15.43
C ALA A 83 -4.70 25.56 -15.53
N SER A 84 -4.86 24.79 -16.61
CA SER A 84 -6.03 23.92 -16.81
C SER A 84 -5.89 22.53 -16.15
N THR A 85 -4.73 22.23 -15.56
CA THR A 85 -4.44 20.94 -14.94
C THR A 85 -4.48 21.02 -13.41
N LEU A 86 -5.22 20.09 -12.80
CA LEU A 86 -5.24 19.89 -11.35
C LEU A 86 -4.43 18.63 -11.02
N ALA A 87 -3.30 18.82 -10.32
CA ALA A 87 -2.39 17.75 -9.92
C ALA A 87 -1.92 16.86 -11.10
N GLY A 88 -1.66 17.51 -12.26
CA GLY A 88 -1.16 16.86 -13.48
C GLY A 88 -2.24 16.33 -14.43
N PHE A 89 -3.53 16.54 -14.15
CA PHE A 89 -4.63 16.02 -14.96
C PHE A 89 -5.64 17.11 -15.32
N THR A 90 -6.21 17.05 -16.53
CA THR A 90 -7.29 17.94 -16.93
C THR A 90 -8.59 17.58 -16.18
N LEU A 91 -9.54 18.51 -16.12
CA LEU A 91 -10.87 18.23 -15.54
C LEU A 91 -11.56 17.03 -16.22
N ARG A 92 -11.38 16.87 -17.54
CA ARG A 92 -11.96 15.75 -18.29
C ARG A 92 -11.34 14.41 -17.88
N ASP A 93 -10.03 14.37 -17.66
CA ASP A 93 -9.34 13.16 -17.21
C ASP A 93 -9.75 12.80 -15.78
N TRP A 94 -9.90 13.79 -14.92
CA TRP A 94 -10.47 13.62 -13.58
C TRP A 94 -11.88 13.02 -13.63
N MET A 95 -12.78 13.57 -14.46
CA MET A 95 -14.14 13.04 -14.58
C MET A 95 -14.17 11.59 -15.07
N ARG A 96 -13.44 11.29 -16.15
CA ARG A 96 -13.37 9.94 -16.73
C ARG A 96 -12.77 8.94 -15.74
N GLY A 97 -11.65 9.31 -15.13
CA GLY A 97 -10.99 8.48 -14.12
C GLY A 97 -11.87 8.24 -12.90
N SER A 98 -12.61 9.26 -12.44
CA SER A 98 -13.48 9.17 -11.27
C SER A 98 -14.67 8.24 -11.49
N ILE A 99 -15.22 8.17 -12.70
CA ILE A 99 -16.28 7.20 -13.04
C ILE A 99 -15.73 5.77 -12.94
N ALA A 100 -14.59 5.50 -13.56
CA ALA A 100 -13.94 4.20 -13.49
C ALA A 100 -13.57 3.82 -12.04
N ALA A 101 -13.00 4.77 -11.29
CA ALA A 101 -12.68 4.62 -9.87
C ALA A 101 -13.92 4.32 -9.03
N GLY A 102 -15.00 5.07 -9.23
CA GLY A 102 -16.25 4.88 -8.52
C GLY A 102 -16.87 3.52 -8.77
N LEU A 103 -16.96 3.09 -10.04
CA LEU A 103 -17.52 1.79 -10.41
C LEU A 103 -16.66 0.62 -9.88
N ALA A 104 -15.34 0.67 -10.09
CA ALA A 104 -14.43 -0.38 -9.64
C ALA A 104 -14.43 -0.50 -8.10
N THR A 105 -14.31 0.63 -7.41
CA THR A 105 -14.34 0.69 -5.95
C THR A 105 -15.69 0.21 -5.43
N GLY A 106 -16.80 0.72 -5.98
CA GLY A 106 -18.15 0.35 -5.58
C GLY A 106 -18.42 -1.16 -5.73
N PHE A 107 -18.02 -1.75 -6.86
CA PHE A 107 -18.10 -3.20 -7.07
C PHE A 107 -17.33 -3.98 -5.99
N VAL A 108 -16.09 -3.59 -5.70
CA VAL A 108 -15.28 -4.24 -4.67
C VAL A 108 -15.88 -4.09 -3.28
N LEU A 109 -16.42 -2.92 -2.94
CA LEU A 109 -17.09 -2.70 -1.66
C LEU A 109 -18.33 -3.60 -1.50
N VAL A 110 -19.10 -3.79 -2.58
CA VAL A 110 -20.23 -4.73 -2.61
C VAL A 110 -19.75 -6.17 -2.39
N VAL A 111 -18.66 -6.58 -3.06
CA VAL A 111 -18.06 -7.92 -2.87
C VAL A 111 -17.60 -8.12 -1.43
N LEU A 112 -16.91 -7.15 -0.83
CA LEU A 112 -16.48 -7.22 0.57
C LEU A 112 -17.67 -7.31 1.54
N TRP A 113 -18.73 -6.55 1.28
CA TRP A 113 -19.96 -6.59 2.07
C TRP A 113 -20.66 -7.95 1.97
N LEU A 114 -20.79 -8.51 0.75
CA LEU A 114 -21.34 -9.85 0.54
C LEU A 114 -20.49 -10.92 1.22
N ALA A 115 -19.18 -10.87 1.05
CA ALA A 115 -18.24 -11.80 1.68
C ALA A 115 -18.33 -11.76 3.21
N ARG A 116 -18.55 -10.58 3.80
CA ARG A 116 -18.77 -10.44 5.24
C ARG A 116 -20.09 -11.07 5.68
N ARG A 117 -21.16 -10.94 4.90
CA ARG A 117 -22.46 -11.54 5.19
C ARG A 117 -22.46 -13.06 5.07
N SER A 118 -21.67 -13.61 4.15
CA SER A 118 -21.54 -15.06 3.98
C SER A 118 -20.55 -15.72 4.94
N ALA A 119 -19.79 -14.94 5.71
CA ALA A 119 -18.77 -15.46 6.60
C ALA A 119 -19.31 -15.68 8.02
N ASP A 120 -19.32 -16.94 8.48
CA ASP A 120 -19.51 -17.35 9.87
C ASP A 120 -18.23 -17.14 10.71
N LEU A 121 -17.62 -15.96 10.56
CA LEU A 121 -16.42 -15.60 11.32
C LEU A 121 -16.78 -14.56 12.37
N PRO A 122 -16.42 -14.78 13.65
CA PRO A 122 -16.50 -13.74 14.64
C PRO A 122 -15.58 -12.58 14.20
N PRO A 123 -16.03 -11.32 14.33
CA PRO A 123 -15.23 -10.17 13.99
C PRO A 123 -13.96 -10.14 14.86
N ALA A 124 -12.84 -9.74 14.26
CA ALA A 124 -11.59 -9.59 14.99
C ALA A 124 -11.71 -8.42 15.98
N LEU A 125 -11.34 -8.65 17.23
CA LEU A 125 -11.29 -7.60 18.25
C LEU A 125 -10.00 -6.79 18.10
N PHE A 126 -10.14 -5.47 18.01
CA PHE A 126 -9.03 -4.52 18.02
C PHE A 126 -9.22 -3.50 19.14
N ASP A 127 -8.10 -3.08 19.74
CA ASP A 127 -8.09 -2.08 20.82
C ASP A 127 -8.53 -0.70 20.32
N ALA A 128 -8.22 -0.35 19.06
CA ALA A 128 -8.63 0.92 18.46
C ALA A 128 -8.77 0.80 16.93
N GLN A 129 -9.72 1.53 16.36
CA GLN A 129 -9.76 1.70 14.91
C GLN A 129 -8.64 2.64 14.46
N PRO A 130 -7.93 2.30 13.37
CA PRO A 130 -6.94 3.21 12.79
C PRO A 130 -7.58 4.52 12.33
N SER A 131 -6.85 5.62 12.50
CA SER A 131 -7.30 6.94 12.10
C SER A 131 -7.43 7.04 10.57
N ALA A 132 -8.31 7.91 10.08
CA ALA A 132 -8.48 8.11 8.63
C ALA A 132 -7.17 8.55 7.96
N LEU A 133 -6.39 9.40 8.64
CA LEU A 133 -5.08 9.85 8.16
C LEU A 133 -4.11 8.67 8.01
N LEU A 134 -4.08 7.76 8.99
CA LEU A 134 -3.23 6.57 8.94
C LEU A 134 -3.58 5.71 7.72
N ILE A 135 -4.87 5.51 7.44
CA ILE A 135 -5.32 4.71 6.30
C ILE A 135 -4.92 5.35 4.97
N VAL A 136 -5.12 6.67 4.83
CA VAL A 136 -4.72 7.40 3.61
C VAL A 136 -3.21 7.35 3.41
N ARG A 137 -2.43 7.52 4.48
CA ARG A 137 -0.97 7.41 4.43
C ARG A 137 -0.53 6.02 3.97
N GLU A 138 -1.09 4.97 4.55
CA GLU A 138 -0.76 3.59 4.17
C GLU A 138 -1.17 3.28 2.71
N ALA A 139 -2.29 3.82 2.25
CA ALA A 139 -2.69 3.74 0.85
C ALA A 139 -1.68 4.46 -0.06
N ALA A 140 -1.27 5.68 0.30
CA ALA A 140 -0.25 6.44 -0.44
C ALA A 140 1.08 5.68 -0.54
N TYR A 141 1.53 5.07 0.55
CA TYR A 141 2.74 4.25 0.56
C TYR A 141 2.61 3.03 -0.35
N ALA A 142 1.51 2.27 -0.22
CA ALA A 142 1.29 1.08 -1.03
C ALA A 142 1.22 1.40 -2.54
N GLU A 143 0.48 2.45 -2.91
CA GLU A 143 0.32 2.85 -4.31
C GLU A 143 1.60 3.42 -4.90
N ALA A 144 2.34 4.26 -4.16
CA ALA A 144 3.61 4.80 -4.63
C ALA A 144 4.66 3.70 -4.84
N HIS A 145 4.76 2.76 -3.90
CA HIS A 145 5.71 1.65 -3.99
C HIS A 145 5.37 0.68 -5.10
N TRP A 146 4.08 0.35 -5.27
CA TRP A 146 3.66 -0.46 -6.40
C TRP A 146 3.89 0.25 -7.74
N ALA A 147 3.57 1.55 -7.83
CA ALA A 147 3.81 2.35 -9.03
C ALA A 147 5.30 2.37 -9.42
N PHE A 148 6.18 2.45 -8.42
CA PHE A 148 7.62 2.32 -8.61
C PHE A 148 8.04 0.92 -9.06
N TYR A 149 7.53 -0.15 -8.43
CA TYR A 149 7.85 -1.54 -8.78
C TYR A 149 7.38 -1.95 -10.17
N ARG A 150 6.23 -1.45 -10.63
CA ARG A 150 5.72 -1.77 -11.97
C ARG A 150 6.47 -1.02 -13.08
N ALA A 151 7.06 0.14 -12.79
CA ALA A 151 7.65 1.03 -13.79
C ALA A 151 8.70 0.36 -14.71
N PRO A 152 9.70 -0.42 -14.22
CA PRO A 152 10.64 -1.10 -15.11
C PRO A 152 9.96 -2.13 -16.02
N PHE A 153 8.91 -2.80 -15.56
CA PHE A 153 8.20 -3.80 -16.35
C PHE A 153 7.34 -3.18 -17.45
N VAL A 154 6.74 -2.01 -17.19
CA VAL A 154 6.06 -1.22 -18.24
C VAL A 154 7.05 -0.86 -19.35
N LEU A 155 8.28 -0.46 -19.00
CA LEU A 155 9.33 -0.17 -19.98
C LEU A 155 9.91 -1.43 -20.65
N LEU A 156 9.92 -2.57 -19.97
CA LEU A 156 10.41 -3.82 -20.52
C LEU A 156 9.44 -4.41 -21.52
N PHE A 157 8.17 -4.52 -21.14
CA PHE A 157 7.11 -5.12 -21.96
C PHE A 157 6.46 -4.15 -22.94
N GLN A 158 6.71 -2.84 -22.78
CA GLN A 158 6.04 -1.78 -23.56
C GLN A 158 4.51 -1.83 -23.45
N ASP A 159 4.01 -2.38 -22.33
CA ASP A 159 2.60 -2.68 -22.13
C ASP A 159 2.21 -2.41 -20.68
N ALA A 160 1.09 -1.71 -20.48
CA ALA A 160 0.61 -1.30 -19.17
C ALA A 160 0.07 -2.49 -18.36
N TYR A 161 -0.62 -3.40 -19.03
CA TYR A 161 -1.25 -4.56 -18.41
C TYR A 161 -0.19 -5.55 -17.91
N TRP A 162 0.78 -5.90 -18.76
CA TRP A 162 1.89 -6.78 -18.38
C TRP A 162 2.82 -6.12 -17.35
N GLY A 163 3.06 -4.82 -17.48
CA GLY A 163 3.82 -4.06 -16.49
C GLY A 163 3.16 -4.06 -15.10
N ALA A 164 1.85 -3.82 -15.03
CA ALA A 164 1.07 -3.88 -13.80
C ALA A 164 1.09 -5.29 -13.18
N THR A 165 0.87 -6.32 -14.00
CA THR A 165 0.84 -7.71 -13.57
C THR A 165 2.19 -8.15 -12.99
N ALA A 166 3.29 -7.82 -13.65
CA ALA A 166 4.64 -8.13 -13.16
C ALA A 166 5.00 -7.33 -11.89
N GLY A 167 4.57 -6.07 -11.80
CA GLY A 167 4.72 -5.27 -10.58
C GLY A 167 4.01 -5.92 -9.37
N PHE A 168 2.80 -6.46 -9.57
CA PHE A 168 2.12 -7.21 -8.52
C PHE A 168 2.80 -8.53 -8.17
N ALA A 169 3.30 -9.25 -9.17
CA ALA A 169 4.06 -10.46 -8.93
C ALA A 169 5.27 -10.17 -8.02
N LEU A 170 5.97 -9.06 -8.25
CA LEU A 170 7.09 -8.64 -7.42
C LEU A 170 6.67 -8.28 -5.98
N VAL A 171 5.59 -7.51 -5.82
CA VAL A 171 5.03 -7.19 -4.48
C VAL A 171 4.58 -8.45 -3.75
N ALA A 172 3.96 -9.41 -4.46
CA ALA A 172 3.52 -10.68 -3.88
C ALA A 172 4.71 -11.53 -3.42
N VAL A 173 5.80 -11.57 -4.21
CA VAL A 173 7.04 -12.24 -3.81
C VAL A 173 7.63 -11.57 -2.57
N GLU A 174 7.75 -10.23 -2.55
CA GLU A 174 8.23 -9.49 -1.38
C GLU A 174 7.39 -9.83 -0.14
N TRP A 175 6.06 -9.82 -0.27
CA TRP A 175 5.14 -10.14 0.83
C TRP A 175 5.31 -11.57 1.35
N VAL A 176 5.44 -12.57 0.46
CA VAL A 176 5.66 -13.97 0.85
C VAL A 176 7.00 -14.13 1.57
N LEU A 177 8.06 -13.52 1.06
CA LEU A 177 9.39 -13.59 1.67
C LEU A 177 9.42 -12.90 3.03
N ALA A 178 8.87 -11.68 3.12
CA ALA A 178 8.77 -10.95 4.37
C ALA A 178 7.91 -11.72 5.40
N ARG A 179 6.82 -12.36 4.98
CA ARG A 179 6.01 -13.23 5.85
C ARG A 179 6.81 -14.41 6.40
N ARG A 180 7.60 -15.08 5.55
CA ARG A 180 8.47 -16.19 5.97
C ARG A 180 9.52 -15.73 6.98
N LEU A 181 10.14 -14.58 6.75
CA LEU A 181 11.11 -13.98 7.68
C LEU A 181 10.49 -13.59 9.02
N ARG A 182 9.22 -13.19 9.03
CA ARG A 182 8.46 -12.87 10.25
C ARG A 182 7.87 -14.09 10.96
N HIS A 183 8.02 -15.30 10.41
CA HIS A 183 7.38 -16.52 10.91
C HIS A 183 5.86 -16.40 11.10
N THR A 184 5.19 -15.57 10.29
CA THR A 184 3.74 -15.35 10.40
C THR A 184 2.97 -16.45 9.66
N PRO A 185 2.01 -17.14 10.29
CA PRO A 185 1.28 -18.22 9.63
C PRO A 185 0.36 -17.67 8.52
N PRO A 186 0.12 -18.44 7.43
CA PRO A 186 -0.63 -17.96 6.26
C PRO A 186 -2.05 -17.50 6.56
N HIS A 187 -2.66 -17.98 7.64
CA HIS A 187 -4.06 -17.74 7.98
C HIS A 187 -4.29 -16.70 9.07
N ALA A 188 -3.23 -16.15 9.68
CA ALA A 188 -3.36 -15.22 10.81
C ALA A 188 -4.23 -14.00 10.48
N ASN A 189 -4.28 -13.57 9.20
CA ASN A 189 -4.89 -12.32 8.78
C ASN A 189 -5.73 -12.45 7.49
N ARG A 190 -6.55 -13.51 7.37
CA ARG A 190 -7.43 -13.73 6.19
C ARG A 190 -8.26 -12.51 5.75
N PRO A 191 -8.98 -11.79 6.64
CA PRO A 191 -9.75 -10.62 6.21
C PRO A 191 -8.88 -9.47 5.68
N HIS A 192 -7.71 -9.23 6.28
CA HIS A 192 -6.76 -8.24 5.77
C HIS A 192 -6.15 -8.67 4.43
N ALA A 193 -5.92 -9.97 4.23
CA ALA A 193 -5.41 -10.50 2.96
C ALA A 193 -6.46 -10.32 1.83
N LEU A 194 -7.75 -10.51 2.12
CA LEU A 194 -8.83 -10.25 1.17
C LEU A 194 -8.88 -8.76 0.80
N ALA A 195 -8.93 -7.86 1.78
CA ALA A 195 -8.92 -6.43 1.53
C ALA A 195 -7.68 -5.99 0.73
N ALA A 196 -6.50 -6.51 1.06
CA ALA A 196 -5.27 -6.24 0.32
C ALA A 196 -5.34 -6.74 -1.14
N THR A 197 -5.92 -7.92 -1.37
CA THR A 197 -6.13 -8.47 -2.72
C THR A 197 -7.10 -7.60 -3.51
N CYS A 198 -8.19 -7.16 -2.88
CA CYS A 198 -9.16 -6.24 -3.46
C CYS A 198 -8.52 -4.89 -3.84
N CYS A 199 -7.68 -4.32 -2.95
CA CYS A 199 -6.90 -3.13 -3.28
C CYS A 199 -5.99 -3.39 -4.48
N MET A 200 -5.23 -4.49 -4.48
CA MET A 200 -4.33 -4.87 -5.57
C MET A 200 -5.06 -4.89 -6.92
N LEU A 201 -6.18 -5.60 -7.00
CA LEU A 201 -6.97 -5.70 -8.23
C LEU A 201 -7.53 -4.35 -8.69
N THR A 202 -8.03 -3.54 -7.75
CA THR A 202 -8.57 -2.21 -8.05
C THR A 202 -7.49 -1.27 -8.56
N SER A 203 -6.32 -1.25 -7.91
CA SER A 203 -5.18 -0.44 -8.33
C SER A 203 -4.68 -0.84 -9.71
N GLY A 204 -4.63 -2.14 -10.02
CA GLY A 204 -4.30 -2.64 -11.36
C GLY A 204 -5.26 -2.13 -12.43
N LEU A 205 -6.56 -2.26 -12.18
CA LEU A 205 -7.61 -1.82 -13.10
C LEU A 205 -7.56 -0.29 -13.30
N LEU A 206 -7.42 0.48 -12.23
CA LEU A 206 -7.36 1.95 -12.30
C LEU A 206 -6.07 2.44 -12.96
N TYR A 207 -4.96 1.76 -12.77
CA TYR A 207 -3.76 2.06 -13.52
C TYR A 207 -3.95 1.82 -15.02
N VAL A 208 -4.50 0.68 -15.43
CA VAL A 208 -4.67 0.36 -16.86
C VAL A 208 -5.65 1.32 -17.52
N THR A 209 -6.69 1.77 -16.81
CA THR A 209 -7.77 2.59 -17.38
C THR A 209 -7.57 4.10 -17.22
N ALA A 210 -7.08 4.56 -16.07
CA ALA A 210 -7.01 5.98 -15.73
C ALA A 210 -5.58 6.52 -15.53
N ARG A 211 -4.61 5.66 -15.20
CA ARG A 211 -3.21 6.04 -14.90
C ARG A 211 -3.07 7.23 -13.93
N ASN A 212 -3.98 7.34 -12.97
CA ASN A 212 -4.05 8.45 -12.03
C ASN A 212 -3.81 7.95 -10.60
N LEU A 213 -2.61 8.20 -10.09
CA LEU A 213 -2.16 7.76 -8.77
C LEU A 213 -3.06 8.30 -7.65
N TRP A 214 -3.56 9.52 -7.77
CA TRP A 214 -4.42 10.13 -6.75
C TRP A 214 -5.73 9.38 -6.59
N LEU A 215 -6.38 9.01 -7.69
CA LEU A 215 -7.60 8.20 -7.67
C LEU A 215 -7.35 6.82 -7.10
N MET A 216 -6.19 6.23 -7.40
CA MET A 216 -5.80 4.93 -6.84
C MET A 216 -5.62 4.99 -5.32
N ILE A 217 -4.97 6.04 -4.80
CA ILE A 217 -4.80 6.25 -3.35
C ILE A 217 -6.16 6.38 -2.66
N VAL A 218 -7.07 7.18 -3.23
CA VAL A 218 -8.42 7.37 -2.67
C VAL A 218 -9.21 6.06 -2.69
N ALA A 219 -9.20 5.33 -3.81
CA ALA A 219 -9.88 4.04 -3.94
C ALA A 219 -9.32 3.01 -2.94
N HIS A 220 -8.00 2.89 -2.85
CA HIS A 220 -7.34 2.00 -1.90
C HIS A 220 -7.71 2.35 -0.45
N ALA A 221 -7.63 3.63 -0.07
CA ALA A 221 -7.99 4.08 1.26
C ALA A 221 -9.46 3.75 1.61
N ALA A 222 -10.38 3.94 0.65
CA ALA A 222 -11.80 3.60 0.83
C ALA A 222 -12.01 2.09 1.04
N ILE A 223 -11.42 1.26 0.17
CA ILE A 223 -11.51 -0.21 0.27
C ILE A 223 -10.96 -0.69 1.61
N ARG A 224 -9.78 -0.18 2.00
CA ARG A 224 -9.15 -0.55 3.27
C ARG A 224 -10.00 -0.12 4.47
N ARG A 225 -10.50 1.12 4.48
CA ARG A 225 -11.36 1.63 5.55
C ARG A 225 -12.60 0.78 5.75
N VAL A 226 -13.27 0.42 4.65
CA VAL A 226 -14.50 -0.38 4.70
C VAL A 226 -14.18 -1.83 5.07
N GLY A 227 -13.14 -2.42 4.49
CA GLY A 227 -12.68 -3.76 4.86
C GLY A 227 -12.39 -3.87 6.36
N GLU A 228 -11.63 -2.91 6.91
CA GLU A 228 -11.37 -2.87 8.36
C GLU A 228 -12.68 -2.75 9.16
N ARG A 229 -13.64 -1.88 8.79
CA ARG A 229 -14.93 -1.78 9.49
C ARG A 229 -15.78 -3.06 9.43
N LEU A 230 -15.77 -3.76 8.30
CA LEU A 230 -16.61 -4.95 8.11
C LEU A 230 -16.09 -6.14 8.91
N PHE A 231 -14.77 -6.27 9.04
CA PHE A 231 -14.13 -7.44 9.64
C PHE A 231 -13.58 -7.21 11.05
N THR A 232 -13.64 -5.98 11.59
CA THR A 232 -13.19 -5.66 12.95
C THR A 232 -14.31 -5.08 13.82
N GLN A 233 -14.29 -5.41 15.10
CA GLN A 233 -15.07 -4.75 16.15
C GLN A 233 -14.11 -4.12 17.15
N THR A 234 -14.43 -2.91 17.61
CA THR A 234 -13.72 -2.30 18.75
C THR A 234 -14.05 -3.07 20.01
N ALA A 235 -13.04 -3.51 20.75
CA ALA A 235 -13.26 -4.12 22.05
C ALA A 235 -14.02 -3.13 22.96
N PRO A 236 -15.01 -3.59 23.75
CA PRO A 236 -15.63 -2.74 24.76
C PRO A 236 -14.53 -2.24 25.71
N PRO A 237 -14.62 -0.99 26.21
CA PRO A 237 -13.65 -0.48 27.17
C PRO A 237 -13.58 -1.45 28.36
N ALA A 238 -12.36 -1.84 28.75
CA ALA A 238 -12.17 -2.73 29.88
C ALA A 238 -12.95 -2.17 31.08
N ALA A 239 -13.83 -2.98 31.65
CA ALA A 239 -14.61 -2.57 32.81
C ALA A 239 -13.63 -2.05 33.88
N PRO A 240 -13.87 -0.86 34.47
CA PRO A 240 -12.98 -0.34 35.49
C PRO A 240 -12.86 -1.40 36.58
N TYR A 241 -11.62 -1.77 36.90
CA TYR A 241 -11.29 -2.72 37.96
C TYR A 241 -11.97 -2.24 39.25
N ARG A 242 -13.15 -2.79 39.57
CA ARG A 242 -13.76 -2.61 40.89
C ARG A 242 -12.82 -3.29 41.87
N ARG A 243 -12.01 -2.50 42.59
CA ARG A 243 -11.38 -2.98 43.82
C ARG A 243 -12.51 -3.53 44.69
N ALA A 244 -12.41 -4.80 45.09
CA ALA A 244 -13.29 -5.35 46.09
C ALA A 244 -13.22 -4.46 47.35
N PRO A 245 -14.36 -4.11 47.98
CA PRO A 245 -14.31 -3.49 49.29
C PRO A 245 -13.69 -4.50 50.26
N ASN A 246 -12.64 -4.06 50.96
CA ASN A 246 -12.03 -4.77 52.08
C ASN A 246 -13.04 -4.92 53.22
#